data_AF-A0A2P5AM48-F1
#
_entry.id   AF-A0A2P5AM48-F1
#
_cell.length_a   1.000
_cell.length_b   1.000
_cell.length_c   1.000
_cell.angle_alpha   90.00
_cell.angle_beta   90.00
_cell.angle_gamma   90.00
#
_symmetry.space_group_name_H-M   'P 1'
#
loop_
_entity.id
_entity.type
_entity.pdbx_description
1 polymer ?
#
loop_
_entity_poly.entity_id
_entity_poly.type
_entity_poly.pdbx_seq_one_letter_code
_entity_poly.pdbx_strand_id
1 'polypeptide(L)'
;MEEIWEFFRRLGLDTRPDLPVFRVRIDQMIALCKLYRRVCKSINHSEWPKIFRDGIQELLKEAQPSGSPSSSIGSEKEFDLNI
;
A
#
# COMPACT_ATOMS: atom_id res chain seq x y z
N MET A 1 1.05 18.10 -12.26
CA MET A 1 0.90 16.66 -12.59
C MET A 1 -0.55 16.22 -12.46
N GLU A 2 -1.20 16.51 -11.34
CA GLU A 2 -2.63 16.23 -11.14
C GLU A 2 -3.53 17.09 -12.04
N GLU A 3 -3.18 18.37 -12.19
CA GLU A 3 -3.61 19.32 -13.24
C GLU A 3 -3.90 18.66 -14.60
N ILE A 4 -2.82 18.07 -15.10
CA ILE A 4 -2.71 17.50 -16.44
C ILE A 4 -3.44 16.15 -16.53
N TRP A 5 -3.37 15.35 -15.47
CA TRP A 5 -4.02 14.06 -15.43
C TRP A 5 -5.56 14.21 -15.37
N GLU A 6 -6.08 15.20 -14.65
CA GLU A 6 -7.52 15.44 -14.57
C GLU A 6 -8.06 15.96 -15.92
N PHE A 7 -7.26 16.78 -16.60
CA PHE A 7 -7.52 17.22 -17.97
C PHE A 7 -7.62 16.06 -18.96
N PHE A 8 -6.64 15.15 -19.01
CA PHE A 8 -6.68 14.00 -19.94
C PHE A 8 -7.78 12.99 -19.62
N ARG A 9 -8.08 12.78 -18.33
CA ARG A 9 -9.21 11.95 -17.91
C ARG A 9 -10.54 12.53 -18.37
N ARG A 10 -10.77 13.84 -18.23
CA ARG A 10 -12.01 14.50 -18.70
C ARG A 10 -12.20 14.35 -20.22
N LEU A 11 -11.11 14.24 -20.96
CA LEU A 11 -11.13 13.97 -22.40
C LEU A 11 -11.31 12.48 -22.75
N GLY A 12 -11.38 11.59 -21.76
CA GLY A 12 -11.46 10.14 -21.97
C GLY A 12 -10.16 9.52 -22.54
N LEU A 13 -9.06 10.28 -22.54
CA LEU A 13 -7.78 9.90 -23.13
C LEU A 13 -6.85 9.22 -22.13
N ASP A 14 -7.26 9.12 -20.86
CA ASP A 14 -6.47 8.56 -19.79
C ASP A 14 -7.18 7.34 -19.16
N THR A 15 -6.57 6.17 -19.32
CA THR A 15 -7.06 4.88 -18.79
C THR A 15 -6.50 4.56 -17.40
N ARG A 16 -5.70 5.48 -16.83
CA ARG A 16 -5.10 5.29 -15.50
C ARG A 16 -6.17 5.32 -14.40
N PRO A 17 -5.94 4.62 -13.26
CA PRO A 17 -6.87 4.58 -12.13
C PRO A 17 -7.20 5.97 -11.61
N ASP A 18 -8.37 6.13 -10.98
CA ASP A 18 -8.80 7.40 -10.37
C ASP A 18 -7.75 8.03 -9.45
N LEU A 19 -7.79 9.37 -9.31
CA LEU A 19 -6.77 10.17 -8.63
C LEU A 19 -6.55 9.68 -7.21
N PRO A 20 -7.63 9.33 -6.46
CA PRO A 20 -7.48 8.75 -5.15
C PRO A 20 -6.72 7.42 -5.19
N VAL A 21 -7.00 6.55 -6.15
CA VAL A 21 -6.30 5.27 -6.33
C VAL A 21 -4.85 5.48 -6.72
N PHE A 22 -4.57 6.45 -7.60
CA PHE A 22 -3.21 6.81 -8.00
C PHE A 22 -2.40 7.37 -6.83
N ARG A 23 -2.98 8.26 -6.02
CA ARG A 23 -2.36 8.80 -4.81
C ARG A 23 -2.08 7.70 -3.79
N VAL A 24 -3.04 6.81 -3.53
CA VAL A 24 -2.85 5.64 -2.64
C VAL A 24 -1.67 4.77 -3.12
N ARG A 25 -1.55 4.52 -4.43
CA ARG A 25 -0.41 3.77 -4.99
C ARG A 25 0.92 4.50 -4.80
N ILE A 26 0.95 5.83 -4.94
CA ILE A 26 2.14 6.64 -4.67
C ILE A 26 2.54 6.52 -3.19
N ASP A 27 1.58 6.67 -2.28
CA ASP A 27 1.85 6.58 -0.84
C ASP A 27 2.37 5.21 -0.43
N GLN A 28 1.77 4.13 -0.98
CA GLN A 28 2.26 2.76 -0.82
C GLN A 28 3.69 2.60 -1.35
N MET A 29 4.00 3.17 -2.52
CA MET A 29 5.35 3.10 -3.10
C MET A 29 6.38 3.85 -2.23
N ILE A 30 6.03 5.02 -1.71
CA ILE A 30 6.89 5.80 -0.79
C ILE A 30 7.15 5.01 0.49
N ALA A 31 6.13 4.37 1.04
CA ALA A 31 6.23 3.55 2.24
C ALA A 31 7.17 2.33 2.03
N LEU A 32 7.02 1.64 0.90
CA LEU A 32 7.91 0.54 0.51
C LEU A 32 9.36 1.01 0.33
N CYS A 33 9.58 2.17 -0.29
CA CYS A 33 10.91 2.76 -0.42
C CYS A 33 11.57 3.03 0.94
N LYS A 34 10.79 3.53 1.92
CA LYS A 34 11.27 3.74 3.30
C LYS A 34 11.63 2.43 3.99
N LEU A 35 10.79 1.40 3.85
CA LEU A 35 11.06 0.06 4.40
C LEU A 35 12.32 -0.55 3.79
N TYR A 36 12.45 -0.51 2.47
CA TYR A 36 13.66 -0.99 1.79
C TYR A 36 14.91 -0.29 2.30
N ARG A 37 14.86 1.05 2.47
CA ARG A 37 15.97 1.81 3.04
C ARG A 37 16.29 1.40 4.48
N ARG A 38 15.30 1.02 5.28
CA ARG A 38 15.47 0.50 6.65
C ARG A 38 16.20 -0.85 6.62
N VAL A 39 15.81 -1.75 5.72
CA VAL A 39 16.45 -3.05 5.51
C VAL A 39 17.91 -2.87 5.08
N CYS A 40 18.18 -2.05 4.07
CA CYS A 40 19.54 -1.81 3.57
C CYS A 40 20.48 -1.14 4.59
N LYS A 41 19.94 -0.49 5.62
CA LYS A 41 20.74 0.07 6.73
C LYS A 41 21.09 -0.96 7.80
N SER A 42 20.42 -2.11 7.83
CA SER A 42 20.75 -3.18 8.77
C SER A 42 22.04 -3.86 8.35
N ILE A 43 23.00 -3.94 9.29
CA ILE A 43 24.31 -4.58 9.09
C ILE A 43 24.17 -6.12 9.14
N ASN A 44 23.16 -6.63 9.84
CA ASN A 44 22.87 -8.06 9.94
C ASN A 44 21.95 -8.51 8.80
N HIS A 45 22.55 -8.94 7.70
CA HIS A 45 21.83 -9.45 6.52
C HIS A 45 20.92 -10.65 6.82
N SER A 46 21.23 -11.45 7.85
CA SER A 46 20.37 -12.55 8.32
C SER A 46 19.02 -12.08 8.88
N GLU A 47 18.92 -10.85 9.34
CA GLU A 47 17.70 -10.27 9.93
C GLU A 47 16.85 -9.53 8.89
N TRP A 48 17.38 -9.29 7.68
CA TRP A 48 16.67 -8.55 6.61
C TRP A 48 15.30 -9.15 6.26
N PRO A 49 15.13 -10.47 6.12
CA PRO A 49 13.81 -11.05 5.84
C PRO A 49 12.79 -10.76 6.94
N LYS A 50 13.24 -10.74 8.21
CA LYS A 50 12.40 -10.43 9.36
C LYS A 50 12.02 -8.96 9.39
N ILE A 51 12.99 -8.05 9.24
CA ILE A 51 12.76 -6.59 9.19
C ILE A 51 11.78 -6.23 8.07
N PHE A 52 11.95 -6.84 6.90
CA PHE A 52 11.04 -6.62 5.77
C PHE A 52 9.63 -7.13 6.07
N ARG A 53 9.49 -8.36 6.57
CA ARG A 53 8.19 -8.96 6.92
C ARG A 53 7.44 -8.13 7.98
N ASP A 54 8.13 -7.75 9.05
CA ASP A 54 7.56 -6.95 10.14
C ASP A 54 7.12 -5.58 9.62
N GLY A 55 7.93 -4.96 8.76
CA GLY A 55 7.59 -3.68 8.14
C GLY A 55 6.40 -3.74 7.19
N ILE A 56 6.24 -4.82 6.41
CA ILE A 56 5.02 -5.00 5.60
C ILE A 56 3.78 -5.14 6.48
N GLN A 57 3.86 -5.86 7.60
CA GLN A 57 2.74 -5.98 8.54
C GLN A 57 2.40 -4.63 9.21
N GLU A 58 3.40 -3.82 9.54
CA GLU A 58 3.23 -2.44 10.04
C GLU A 58 2.46 -1.59 9.02
N LEU A 59 2.90 -1.60 7.74
CA LEU A 59 2.25 -0.86 6.66
C LEU A 59 0.80 -1.31 6.40
N LEU A 60 0.51 -2.60 6.48
CA LEU A 60 -0.84 -3.13 6.31
C LEU A 60 -1.79 -2.70 7.44
N LYS A 61 -1.28 -2.58 8.68
CA LYS A 61 -2.06 -2.10 9.83
C LYS A 61 -2.35 -0.60 9.72
N GLU A 62 -1.36 0.20 9.27
CA GLU A 62 -1.53 1.63 9.04
C GLU A 62 -2.49 1.94 7.87
N ALA A 63 -2.53 1.07 6.87
CA ALA A 63 -3.43 1.20 5.73
C ALA A 63 -4.89 0.89 6.08
N GLN A 64 -5.19 0.33 7.26
CA GLN A 64 -6.58 0.12 7.67
C GLN A 64 -7.20 1.46 8.11
N PRO A 65 -8.36 1.85 7.53
CA PRO A 65 -9.04 3.07 7.93
C PRO A 65 -9.48 2.96 9.39
N SER A 66 -9.06 3.92 10.21
CA SER A 66 -9.34 4.04 11.65
C SER A 66 -10.80 4.44 11.96
N GLY A 67 -11.76 3.88 11.21
CA GLY A 67 -13.18 4.08 11.40
C GLY A 67 -13.92 2.74 11.31
N SER A 68 -14.36 2.21 12.43
CA SER A 68 -15.46 1.25 12.49
C SER A 68 -16.22 1.47 13.79
N PRO A 69 -17.56 1.37 13.74
CA PRO A 69 -18.16 0.39 14.62
C PRO A 69 -19.11 -0.53 13.85
N SER A 70 -18.87 -1.84 14.02
CA SER A 70 -19.91 -2.87 14.15
C SER A 70 -21.07 -2.85 13.13
N SER A 71 -21.00 -3.72 12.13
CA SER A 71 -22.17 -4.49 11.72
C SER A 71 -21.75 -5.90 11.36
N SER A 72 -22.27 -6.84 12.15
CA SER A 72 -22.26 -8.27 11.89
C SER A 72 -22.85 -8.53 10.51
N ILE A 73 -22.03 -8.96 9.55
CA ILE A 73 -22.50 -9.79 8.44
C ILE A 73 -21.30 -10.49 7.82
N GLY A 74 -21.35 -11.82 7.88
CA GLY A 74 -20.31 -12.69 7.37
C GLY A 74 -20.14 -12.54 5.86
N SER A 75 -18.89 -12.55 5.41
CA SER A 75 -18.53 -13.14 4.14
C SER A 75 -17.05 -13.45 4.20
N GLU A 76 -16.77 -14.75 4.21
CA GLU A 76 -15.46 -15.36 4.15
C GLU A 76 -14.68 -14.83 2.95
N LYS A 77 -13.48 -14.32 3.19
CA LYS A 77 -12.35 -14.45 2.25
C LYS A 77 -11.08 -14.67 3.05
N GLU A 78 -10.89 -15.94 3.36
CA GLU A 78 -9.62 -16.59 3.66
C GLU A 78 -8.59 -16.16 2.60
N PHE A 79 -7.63 -15.31 3.00
CA PHE A 79 -6.42 -15.09 2.22
C PHE A 79 -5.46 -16.24 2.56
N ASP A 80 -5.57 -17.31 1.79
CA ASP A 80 -4.63 -18.41 1.79
C ASP A 80 -3.30 -17.92 1.17
N LEU A 81 -2.31 -17.66 2.03
CA LEU A 81 -0.95 -17.28 1.64
C LEU A 81 -0.05 -18.50 1.84
N ASN A 82 -0.17 -19.46 0.93
CA ASN A 82 0.83 -20.50 0.72
C ASN A 82 1.79 -20.05 -0.39
N ILE A 83 2.89 -19.40 0.01
CA ILE A 83 4.15 -19.31 -0.74
C ILE A 83 5.30 -19.59 0.24
#